data_AF-A0A8T5A1G6-F1
#
_entry.id   AF-A0A8T5A1G6-F1
#
_cell.length_a   1.000
_cell.length_b   1.000
_cell.length_c   1.000
_cell.angle_alpha   90.00
_cell.angle_beta   90.00
_cell.angle_gamma   90.00
#
_symmetry.space_group_name_H-M   'P 1'
#
loop_
_entity.id
_entity.type
_entity.pdbx_description
1 polymer ?
#
loop_
_entity_poly.entity_id
_entity_poly.type
_entity_poly.pdbx_seq_one_letter_code
_entity_poly.pdbx_strand_id
1 'polypeptide(L)'
;QRGVFEIGTKESRSRLLSILKEIATNGGRNGIGLWIVTQRLATVDKTVVTQCANNIICHSLEDLDKQRLAEIVGGEFVNLLGDLPRGEAIVKGTALKCRFPVWVKVLPEVFPGSSTSSPLSRFQNMEALNQELEIPPIRATLHPLNEIQEHRA
;
A
#
# COMPACT_ATOMS: atom_id res chain seq x y z
N GLN A 1 10.71 17.66 -4.51
CA GLN A 1 10.26 16.81 -3.39
C GLN A 1 9.04 17.48 -2.76
N ARG A 2 7.84 16.89 -2.82
CA ARG A 2 6.67 17.41 -2.10
C ARG A 2 6.74 16.91 -0.65
N GLY A 3 6.44 17.82 0.27
CA GLY A 3 6.91 17.81 1.65
C GLY A 3 6.56 16.56 2.47
N VAL A 4 7.45 16.27 3.41
CA VAL A 4 7.22 15.33 4.51
C VAL A 4 6.00 15.83 5.28
N PHE A 5 4.88 15.15 5.11
CA PHE A 5 3.64 15.46 5.80
C PHE A 5 3.77 14.94 7.25
N GLU A 6 4.26 15.78 8.17
CA GLU A 6 4.37 15.40 9.58
C GLU A 6 3.01 15.50 10.28
N ILE A 7 2.35 14.36 10.47
CA ILE A 7 1.10 14.26 11.24
C ILE A 7 1.43 14.24 12.73
N GLY A 8 1.70 15.43 13.27
CA GLY A 8 1.80 15.70 14.71
C GLY A 8 2.83 14.87 15.49
N THR A 9 2.86 15.09 16.81
CA THR A 9 3.77 14.36 17.70
C THR A 9 3.37 12.89 17.86
N LYS A 10 4.26 12.07 18.43
CA LYS A 10 3.98 10.64 18.71
C LYS A 10 2.75 10.48 19.61
N GLU A 11 2.57 11.37 20.58
CA GLU A 11 1.44 11.37 21.52
C GLU A 11 0.13 11.65 20.80
N SER A 12 0.13 12.62 19.87
CA SER A 12 -1.05 12.97 19.08
C SER A 12 -1.50 11.79 18.20
N ARG A 13 -0.55 11.10 17.57
CA ARG A 13 -0.81 9.88 16.78
C ARG A 13 -1.40 8.75 17.63
N SER A 14 -0.88 8.56 18.84
CA SER A 14 -1.39 7.55 19.77
C SER A 14 -2.83 7.84 20.19
N ARG A 15 -3.16 9.11 20.51
CA ARG A 15 -4.55 9.50 20.83
C ARG A 15 -5.49 9.28 19.65
N LEU A 16 -5.07 9.65 18.44
CA LEU A 16 -5.85 9.42 17.23
C LEU A 16 -6.15 7.93 17.01
N LEU A 17 -5.14 7.07 17.19
CA LEU A 17 -5.32 5.63 17.10
C LEU A 17 -6.32 5.10 18.14
N SER A 18 -6.29 5.61 19.38
CA SER A 18 -7.27 5.25 20.40
C SER A 18 -8.69 5.64 19.99
N ILE A 19 -8.88 6.84 19.42
CA ILE A 19 -10.19 7.29 18.91
C ILE A 19 -10.66 6.39 17.76
N LEU A 20 -9.77 6.04 16.81
CA LEU A 20 -10.11 5.16 15.71
C LEU A 20 -10.54 3.77 16.20
N LYS A 21 -9.89 3.22 17.23
CA LYS A 21 -10.28 1.95 17.86
C LYS A 21 -11.65 2.02 18.52
N GLU A 22 -11.93 3.13 19.19
CA GLU A 22 -13.23 3.39 19.81
C GLU A 22 -14.34 3.43 18.76
N ILE A 23 -14.12 4.16 17.66
CA ILE A 23 -15.07 4.20 16.54
C ILE A 23 -15.21 2.82 15.89
N ALA A 24 -14.12 2.07 15.70
CA ALA A 24 -14.18 0.73 15.12
C ALA A 24 -15.05 -0.21 15.97
N THR A 25 -14.98 -0.10 17.29
CA THR A 25 -15.67 -1.01 18.23
C THR A 25 -17.12 -0.57 18.51
N ASN A 26 -17.34 0.73 18.74
CA ASN A 26 -18.61 1.28 19.21
C ASN A 26 -19.35 2.13 18.17
N GLY A 27 -18.68 2.54 17.08
CA GLY A 27 -19.26 3.40 16.06
C GLY A 27 -20.54 2.85 15.44
N GLY A 28 -20.57 1.53 15.16
CA GLY A 28 -21.75 0.89 14.58
C GLY A 28 -23.02 1.00 15.44
N ARG A 29 -22.88 1.02 16.77
CA ARG A 29 -24.02 1.22 17.70
C ARG A 29 -24.44 2.69 17.79
N ASN A 30 -23.51 3.61 17.51
CA ASN A 30 -23.70 5.05 17.62
C ASN A 30 -23.99 5.73 16.27
N GLY A 31 -24.22 4.96 15.20
CA GLY A 31 -24.47 5.49 13.87
C GLY A 31 -23.24 6.12 13.19
N ILE A 32 -22.03 5.83 13.67
CA ILE A 32 -20.76 6.33 13.12
C ILE A 32 -20.09 5.22 12.33
N GLY A 33 -20.01 5.39 11.01
CA GLY A 33 -19.28 4.49 10.12
C GLY A 33 -17.78 4.79 10.10
N LEU A 34 -16.96 3.74 10.06
CA LEU A 34 -15.53 3.83 9.85
C LEU A 34 -15.16 3.21 8.51
N TRP A 35 -14.48 3.97 7.67
CA TRP A 35 -13.92 3.50 6.40
C TRP A 35 -12.42 3.79 6.36
N ILE A 36 -11.62 2.75 6.18
CA ILE A 36 -10.16 2.84 6.16
C ILE A 36 -9.64 2.25 4.87
N VAL A 37 -8.77 3.00 4.21
CA VAL A 37 -8.06 2.58 3.00
C VAL A 37 -6.58 2.56 3.32
N THR A 38 -5.92 1.43 3.05
CA THR A 38 -4.47 1.27 3.22
C THR A 38 -3.88 0.55 2.02
N GLN A 39 -2.60 0.82 1.75
CA GLN A 39 -1.81 0.05 0.79
C GLN A 39 -1.10 -1.14 1.45
N ARG A 40 -0.90 -1.10 2.78
CA ARG A 40 -0.23 -2.14 3.56
C ARG A 40 -1.15 -2.53 4.70
N LEU A 41 -1.65 -3.75 4.69
CA LEU A 41 -2.52 -4.25 5.73
C LEU A 41 -1.75 -4.48 7.04
N ALA A 42 -0.48 -4.89 6.93
CA ALA A 42 0.40 -5.19 8.05
C ALA A 42 0.71 -3.99 8.97
N THR A 43 0.58 -2.77 8.47
CA THR A 43 0.82 -1.55 9.25
C THR A 43 -0.41 -1.08 10.02
N VAL A 44 -1.59 -1.63 9.71
CA VAL A 44 -2.84 -1.28 10.38
C VAL A 44 -2.94 -2.05 11.71
N ASP A 45 -3.46 -1.36 12.73
CA ASP A 45 -3.66 -1.96 14.03
C ASP A 45 -4.67 -3.13 13.97
N LYS A 46 -4.33 -4.22 14.66
CA LYS A 46 -5.12 -5.47 14.66
C LYS A 46 -6.57 -5.25 15.10
N THR A 47 -6.81 -4.40 16.11
CA THR A 47 -8.17 -4.12 16.58
C THR A 47 -9.00 -3.49 15.47
N VAL A 48 -8.42 -2.54 14.74
CA VAL A 48 -9.11 -1.86 13.64
C VAL A 48 -9.49 -2.86 12.54
N VAL A 49 -8.55 -3.71 12.13
CA VAL A 49 -8.81 -4.74 11.11
C VAL A 49 -9.89 -5.73 11.57
N THR A 50 -9.85 -6.18 12.82
CA THR A 50 -10.77 -7.19 13.34
C THR A 50 -12.19 -6.65 13.56
N GLN A 51 -12.32 -5.38 13.97
CA GLN A 51 -13.62 -4.76 14.23
C GLN A 51 -14.30 -4.26 12.95
N CYS A 52 -13.55 -4.02 11.88
CA CYS A 52 -14.10 -3.72 10.56
C CYS A 52 -14.75 -4.97 9.94
N ALA A 53 -16.07 -5.07 10.08
CA ALA A 53 -16.84 -6.24 9.63
C ALA A 53 -16.87 -6.44 8.12
N ASN A 54 -16.61 -5.39 7.32
CA ASN A 54 -16.58 -5.43 5.87
C ASN A 54 -15.17 -5.14 5.35
N ASN A 55 -14.61 -6.08 4.60
CA ASN A 55 -13.27 -6.03 4.05
C ASN A 55 -13.34 -6.15 2.52
N ILE A 56 -12.69 -5.22 1.84
CA ILE A 56 -12.49 -5.24 0.39
C ILE A 56 -10.98 -5.29 0.18
N ILE A 57 -10.50 -6.38 -0.39
CA ILE A 57 -9.08 -6.64 -0.57
C ILE A 57 -8.76 -6.60 -2.06
N CYS A 58 -7.94 -5.64 -2.46
CA CYS A 58 -7.54 -5.42 -3.84
C CYS A 58 -6.03 -5.63 -4.00
N HIS A 59 -5.62 -6.22 -5.12
CA HIS A 59 -4.24 -6.25 -5.61
C HIS A 59 -3.20 -6.94 -4.70
N SER A 60 -2.04 -7.28 -5.30
CA SER A 60 -0.97 -8.13 -4.77
C SER A 60 -0.57 -7.77 -3.33
N LEU A 61 -0.57 -8.80 -2.49
CA LEU A 61 -0.21 -8.72 -1.08
C LEU A 61 1.21 -9.28 -0.92
N GLU A 62 2.08 -8.53 -0.25
CA GLU A 62 3.35 -9.07 0.22
C GLU A 62 3.11 -10.15 1.29
N ASP A 63 4.12 -10.97 1.58
CA ASP A 63 3.96 -12.13 2.48
C ASP A 63 3.41 -11.75 3.87
N LEU A 64 3.81 -10.61 4.40
CA LEU A 64 3.31 -10.11 5.68
C LEU A 64 1.84 -9.65 5.60
N ASP A 65 1.44 -9.05 4.47
CA ASP A 65 0.06 -8.65 4.22
C ASP A 65 -0.84 -9.88 4.00
N LYS A 66 -0.33 -10.94 3.35
CA LYS A 66 -1.00 -12.24 3.21
C LYS A 66 -1.25 -12.90 4.56
N GLN A 67 -0.28 -12.86 5.48
CA GLN A 67 -0.46 -13.39 6.82
C GLN A 67 -1.59 -12.67 7.57
N ARG A 68 -1.64 -11.34 7.49
CA ARG A 68 -2.75 -10.55 8.06
C ARG A 68 -4.08 -10.85 7.39
N LEU A 69 -4.08 -10.99 6.07
CA LEU A 69 -5.27 -11.36 5.32
C LEU A 69 -5.81 -12.72 5.76
N ALA A 70 -4.93 -13.70 6.01
CA ALA A 70 -5.32 -15.03 6.45
C ALA A 70 -6.10 -15.01 7.78
N GLU A 71 -5.81 -14.05 8.67
CA GLU A 71 -6.60 -13.80 9.88
C GLU A 71 -8.05 -13.37 9.55
N ILE A 72 -8.27 -12.73 8.40
CA ILE A 72 -9.57 -12.22 7.96
C ILE A 72 -10.33 -13.27 7.13
N VAL A 73 -9.73 -13.83 6.09
CA VAL A 73 -10.43 -14.68 5.09
C VAL A 73 -10.17 -16.18 5.27
N GLY A 74 -9.21 -16.55 6.11
CA GLY A 74 -8.75 -17.94 6.30
C GLY A 74 -7.51 -18.27 5.47
N GLY A 75 -6.59 -19.05 6.04
CA GLY A 75 -5.31 -19.37 5.41
C GLY A 75 -5.43 -20.17 4.11
N GLU A 76 -6.35 -21.13 4.04
CA GLU A 76 -6.61 -21.90 2.82
C GLU A 76 -7.05 -21.02 1.65
N PHE A 77 -7.87 -20.00 1.95
CA PHE A 77 -8.34 -19.06 0.94
C PHE A 77 -7.20 -18.16 0.44
N VAL A 78 -6.30 -17.74 1.33
CA VAL A 78 -5.11 -16.96 0.93
C VAL A 78 -4.16 -17.78 0.06
N ASN A 79 -4.00 -19.08 0.34
CA ASN A 79 -3.16 -19.96 -0.49
C ASN A 79 -3.76 -20.21 -1.88
N LEU A 80 -5.10 -20.22 -1.98
CA LEU A 80 -5.80 -20.25 -3.26
C LEU A 80 -5.73 -18.91 -3.99
N LEU A 81 -5.62 -17.81 -3.23
CA LEU A 81 -5.40 -16.48 -3.75
C LEU A 81 -3.99 -16.36 -4.32
N GLY A 82 -3.89 -16.42 -5.64
CA GLY A 82 -2.74 -15.89 -6.36
C GLY A 82 -2.71 -14.35 -6.29
N ASP A 83 -1.96 -13.74 -7.20
CA ASP A 83 -1.99 -12.30 -7.37
C ASP A 83 -3.33 -11.88 -8.01
N LEU A 84 -4.07 -11.01 -7.32
CA LEU A 84 -5.28 -10.43 -7.89
C LEU A 84 -4.92 -9.50 -9.04
N PRO A 85 -5.52 -9.70 -10.24
CA PRO A 85 -5.38 -8.76 -11.34
C PRO A 85 -5.84 -7.35 -10.95
N ARG A 86 -5.30 -6.35 -11.66
CA ARG A 86 -5.73 -4.96 -11.46
C ARG A 86 -7.21 -4.81 -11.82
N GLY A 87 -7.96 -4.15 -10.95
CA GLY A 87 -9.41 -3.97 -11.13
C GLY A 87 -10.24 -5.14 -10.62
N GLU A 88 -9.63 -6.08 -9.89
CA GLU A 88 -10.34 -7.17 -9.23
C GLU A 88 -10.11 -7.11 -7.72
N ALA A 89 -11.08 -7.62 -6.96
CA ALA A 89 -11.06 -7.59 -5.51
C ALA A 89 -11.75 -8.82 -4.91
N ILE A 90 -11.35 -9.16 -3.69
CA ILE A 90 -12.11 -10.05 -2.82
C ILE A 90 -12.93 -9.22 -1.84
N VAL A 91 -14.21 -9.51 -1.73
CA VAL A 91 -15.10 -8.90 -0.74
C VAL A 91 -15.50 -9.95 0.28
N LYS A 92 -15.32 -9.63 1.56
CA LYS A 92 -15.82 -10.43 2.68
C LYS A 92 -16.43 -9.51 3.73
N GLY A 93 -17.65 -9.77 4.15
CA GLY A 93 -18.20 -9.07 5.29
C GLY A 93 -19.66 -9.33 5.57
N THR A 94 -20.17 -8.75 6.65
CA THR A 94 -21.56 -8.89 7.08
C THR A 94 -22.55 -8.20 6.14
N ALA A 95 -22.10 -7.27 5.30
CA ALA A 95 -22.92 -6.67 4.25
C ALA A 95 -23.24 -7.65 3.10
N LEU A 96 -22.46 -8.74 2.95
CA LEU A 96 -22.75 -9.77 1.97
C LEU A 96 -23.79 -10.76 2.50
N LYS A 97 -24.70 -11.19 1.62
CA LYS A 97 -25.67 -12.26 1.95
C LYS A 97 -24.99 -13.62 2.12
N CYS A 98 -23.85 -13.83 1.48
CA CYS A 98 -23.05 -15.04 1.57
C CYS A 98 -22.00 -14.93 2.68
N ARG A 99 -21.71 -16.06 3.34
CA ARG A 99 -20.73 -16.14 4.44
C ARG A 99 -19.30 -16.42 3.98
N PHE A 100 -19.10 -16.65 2.69
CA PHE A 100 -17.79 -16.90 2.09
C PHE A 100 -17.30 -15.65 1.33
N PRO A 101 -15.96 -15.48 1.20
CA PRO A 101 -15.40 -14.38 0.40
C PRO A 101 -15.80 -14.51 -1.08
N VAL A 102 -16.09 -13.40 -1.74
CA VAL A 102 -16.51 -13.36 -3.14
C VAL A 102 -15.48 -12.59 -3.97
N TRP A 103 -15.08 -13.18 -5.09
CA TRP A 103 -14.28 -12.50 -6.11
C TRP A 103 -15.16 -11.60 -6.96
N VAL A 104 -14.83 -10.32 -7.02
CA VAL A 104 -15.56 -9.32 -7.81
C VAL A 104 -14.63 -8.57 -8.76
N LYS A 105 -15.18 -8.11 -9.88
CA LYS A 105 -14.55 -7.15 -10.76
C LYS A 105 -14.99 -5.74 -10.37
N VAL A 106 -14.04 -4.88 -10.05
CA VAL A 106 -14.26 -3.48 -9.68
C VAL A 106 -14.19 -2.62 -10.94
N LEU A 107 -15.30 -1.98 -11.28
CA LEU A 107 -15.38 -1.08 -12.43
C LEU A 107 -15.10 0.35 -11.94
N PRO A 108 -14.06 1.04 -12.45
CA PRO A 108 -13.77 2.40 -12.05
C PRO A 108 -14.78 3.36 -12.70
N GLU A 109 -15.55 4.07 -11.86
CA GLU A 109 -16.36 5.21 -12.32
C GLU A 109 -15.55 6.51 -12.34
N VAL A 110 -14.58 6.63 -11.43
CA VAL A 110 -13.74 7.81 -11.25
C VAL A 110 -12.28 7.40 -11.22
N PHE A 111 -11.45 8.09 -12.00
CA PHE A 111 -10.00 7.89 -12.01
C PHE A 111 -9.33 8.93 -11.11
N PRO A 112 -8.25 8.56 -10.38
CA PRO A 112 -7.56 9.52 -9.54
C PRO A 112 -6.92 10.61 -10.41
N GLY A 113 -6.89 11.86 -9.92
CA GLY A 113 -6.29 12.98 -10.66
C GLY A 113 -4.80 12.79 -10.96
N SER A 114 -4.12 11.92 -10.21
CA SER A 114 -2.72 11.52 -10.43
C SER A 114 -2.50 10.61 -11.65
N SER A 115 -3.58 10.07 -12.25
CA SER A 115 -3.54 9.23 -13.46
C SER A 115 -3.14 10.00 -14.73
N THR A 116 -3.13 11.33 -14.65
CA THR A 116 -2.92 12.24 -15.80
C THR A 116 -1.53 12.18 -16.40
N SER A 117 -0.51 11.78 -15.63
CA SER A 117 0.85 11.61 -16.15
C SER A 117 1.20 10.14 -16.23
N SER A 118 1.44 9.66 -17.44
CA SER A 118 1.97 8.32 -17.66
C SER A 118 3.42 8.23 -17.14
N PRO A 119 3.91 7.04 -16.79
CA PRO A 119 5.33 6.84 -16.48
C PRO A 119 6.23 7.35 -17.61
N LEU A 120 5.85 7.11 -18.86
CA LEU A 120 6.58 7.57 -20.04
C LEU A 120 6.71 9.09 -20.09
N SER A 121 5.61 9.81 -19.86
CA SER A 121 5.60 11.28 -19.81
C SER A 121 6.51 11.81 -18.70
N ARG A 122 6.63 11.10 -17.58
CA ARG A 122 7.58 11.46 -16.52
C ARG A 122 9.03 11.22 -16.94
N PHE A 123 9.34 10.10 -17.60
CA PHE A 123 10.68 9.84 -18.12
C PHE A 123 11.10 10.86 -19.18
N GLN A 124 10.21 11.20 -20.10
CA GLN A 124 10.44 12.23 -21.12
C GLN A 124 10.68 13.60 -20.48
N ASN A 125 9.90 13.98 -19.46
CA ASN A 125 10.12 15.23 -18.73
C ASN A 125 11.47 15.22 -17.98
N MET A 126 11.87 14.09 -17.41
CA MET A 126 13.19 13.94 -16.77
C MET A 126 14.33 14.04 -17.79
N GLU A 127 14.17 13.46 -18.97
CA GLU A 127 15.12 13.57 -20.07
C GLU A 127 15.25 15.02 -20.56
N ALA A 128 14.14 15.71 -20.77
CA ALA A 128 14.12 17.12 -21.18
C ALA A 128 14.78 18.04 -20.14
N LEU A 129 14.49 17.84 -18.84
CA LEU A 129 15.16 18.56 -17.74
C LEU A 129 16.68 18.28 -17.70
N ASN A 130 17.10 17.05 -18.01
CA ASN A 130 18.52 16.70 -18.12
C ASN A 130 19.19 17.29 -19.37
N GLN A 131 18.44 17.68 -20.40
CA GLN A 131 18.98 18.36 -21.59
C GLN A 131 19.11 19.88 -21.37
N GLU A 132 18.18 20.47 -20.60
CA GLU A 132 18.22 21.90 -20.23
C GLU A 132 19.28 22.21 -19.16
N LEU A 133 19.53 21.26 -18.27
CA LEU A 133 20.64 21.33 -17.33
C LEU A 133 21.84 20.66 -18.02
N GLU A 134 22.81 21.42 -18.54
CA GLU A 134 24.11 20.92 -19.01
C GLU A 134 24.94 20.30 -17.86
N ILE A 135 24.36 19.39 -17.08
CA ILE A 135 25.08 18.64 -16.07
C ILE A 135 26.00 17.71 -16.87
N PRO A 136 27.33 17.87 -16.77
CA PRO A 136 28.23 16.97 -17.44
C PRO A 136 27.88 15.55 -16.99
N PRO A 137 27.90 14.56 -17.91
CA PRO A 137 27.57 13.19 -17.55
C PRO A 137 28.44 12.80 -16.36
N ILE A 138 27.82 12.28 -15.30
CA ILE A 138 28.56 11.64 -14.22
C ILE A 138 29.33 10.51 -14.88
N ARG A 139 30.60 10.77 -15.17
CA ARG A 139 31.53 9.80 -15.70
C ARG A 139 31.67 8.81 -14.56
N ALA A 140 30.95 7.69 -14.64
CA ALA A 140 31.24 6.54 -13.81
C ALA A 140 32.66 6.12 -14.19
N THR A 141 33.65 6.66 -13.49
CA THR A 141 35.03 6.19 -13.56
C THR A 141 34.99 4.79 -12.96
N LEU A 142 34.68 3.80 -13.78
CA LEU A 142 35.03 2.41 -13.49
C LEU A 142 36.56 2.40 -13.48
N HIS A 143 37.14 2.59 -12.30
CA HIS A 143 38.52 2.21 -12.09
C HIS A 143 38.62 0.72 -12.43
N PRO A 144 39.49 0.33 -13.38
CA PRO A 144 39.73 -1.08 -13.65
C PRO A 144 40.18 -1.74 -12.35
N LEU A 145 39.59 -2.87 -11.99
CA LEU A 145 40.00 -3.72 -10.86
C LEU A 145 41.32 -4.46 -11.16
N ASN A 146 42.31 -3.79 -11.75
CA ASN A 146 43.63 -4.34 -12.00
C ASN A 146 44.68 -3.42 -11.39
N GLU A 147 44.87 -3.55 -10.08
CA GLU A 147 46.15 -3.37 -9.38
C GLU A 147 45.96 -3.76 -7.90
N ILE A 148 45.66 -5.04 -7.66
CA ILE A 148 46.13 -5.68 -6.41
C ILE A 148 47.58 -6.10 -6.73
N GLN A 149 48.51 -5.16 -6.59
CA GLN A 149 49.92 -5.53 -6.48
C GLN A 149 50.14 -6.14 -5.10
N GLU A 150 50.59 -7.40 -5.13
CA GLU A 150 51.30 -8.04 -4.04
C GLU A 150 52.38 -7.11 -3.50
N HIS A 151 52.22 -6.63 -2.27
CA HIS A 151 53.38 -6.29 -1.45
C HIS A 151 53.21 -6.91 -0.07
N ARG A 152 53.90 -8.04 0.07
CA ARG A 152 54.40 -8.56 1.35
C ARG A 152 55.06 -7.43 2.16
N ALA A 153 54.68 -7.35 3.43
CA ALA A 153 55.60 -7.34 4.56
C ALA A 153 54.90 -8.04 5.74
#